data_AF-A0A397T975-F1
#
_entry.id   AF-A0A397T975-F1
#
_cell.length_a   1.000
_cell.length_b   1.000
_cell.length_c   1.000
_cell.angle_alpha   90.00
_cell.angle_beta   90.00
_cell.angle_gamma   90.00
#
_symmetry.space_group_name_H-M   'P 1'
#
loop_
_entity.id
_entity.type
_entity.pdbx_description
1 polymer ?
#
loop_
_entity_poly.entity_id
_entity_poly.type
_entity_poly.pdbx_seq_one_letter_code
_entity_poly.pdbx_strand_id
1 'polypeptide(L)'
;MDKQFKTNYKNYKSTNKIKFINVTFDKLFKWIKNKNKAKDLIEEEIRKKHIPSIEHHHFSDIQEIGKGNFAVVYRAKYKKSEQYFALKSFFNATIKEIVDEITIHRKVNLYDNIIRFHGITINQGKYLLVLEYADG
;
A
#
# COMPACT_ATOMS: atom_id res chain seq x y z
N MET A 1 1.47 3.79 22.92
CA MET A 1 0.42 4.14 21.95
C MET A 1 -0.24 5.43 22.42
N ASP A 2 0.04 6.53 21.73
CA ASP A 2 -0.17 7.88 22.25
C ASP A 2 -1.61 8.38 22.19
N LYS A 3 -2.06 9.10 23.22
CA LYS A 3 -3.43 9.64 23.35
C LYS A 3 -3.76 10.65 22.24
N GLN A 4 -2.76 11.31 21.65
CA GLN A 4 -2.93 12.20 20.49
C GLN A 4 -3.47 11.50 19.24
N PHE A 5 -3.15 10.21 19.07
CA PHE A 5 -3.61 9.42 17.92
C PHE A 5 -5.14 9.24 17.92
N LYS A 6 -5.77 9.17 19.10
CA LYS A 6 -7.22 9.01 19.24
C LYS A 6 -7.99 10.31 19.03
N THR A 7 -7.42 11.44 19.42
CA THR A 7 -8.07 12.76 19.31
C THR A 7 -8.16 13.21 17.85
N ASN A 8 -7.11 12.95 17.06
CA ASN A 8 -7.06 13.34 15.65
C ASN A 8 -8.00 12.51 14.76
N TYR A 9 -8.35 11.28 15.17
CA TYR A 9 -9.29 10.40 14.46
C TYR A 9 -10.74 10.95 14.39
N LYS A 10 -11.15 11.77 15.38
CA LYS A 10 -12.53 12.30 15.44
C LYS A 10 -12.78 13.47 14.48
N ASN A 11 -11.77 14.27 14.16
CA ASN A 11 -11.91 15.51 13.40
C ASN A 11 -11.97 15.32 11.87
N TYR A 12 -11.66 14.12 11.37
CA TYR A 12 -11.50 13.80 9.94
C TYR A 12 -12.81 13.63 9.13
N LYS A 13 -14.00 13.62 9.77
CA LYS A 13 -15.28 13.22 9.15
C LYS A 13 -15.98 14.25 8.23
N SER A 14 -15.39 15.40 7.92
CA SER A 14 -16.18 16.60 7.51
C SER A 14 -16.27 16.98 6.01
N THR A 15 -15.67 16.28 5.04
CA THR A 15 -15.83 16.66 3.61
C THR A 15 -16.48 15.56 2.76
N ASN A 16 -17.49 15.91 1.94
CA ASN A 16 -18.39 14.95 1.27
C ASN A 16 -17.68 13.98 0.29
N LYS A 17 -16.62 14.41 -0.40
CA LYS A 17 -15.84 13.54 -1.31
C LYS A 17 -14.98 12.53 -0.56
N ILE A 18 -14.31 12.96 0.52
CA ILE A 18 -13.53 12.11 1.44
C ILE A 18 -14.47 11.15 2.19
N LYS A 19 -15.66 11.63 2.60
CA LYS A 19 -16.70 10.83 3.25
C LYS A 19 -17.22 9.70 2.35
N PHE A 20 -17.44 9.97 1.06
CA PHE A 20 -17.88 8.93 0.09
C PHE A 20 -16.81 7.86 -0.15
N ILE A 21 -15.55 8.29 -0.33
CA ILE A 21 -14.40 7.38 -0.46
C ILE A 21 -14.29 6.52 0.80
N ASN A 22 -14.24 7.11 1.99
CA ASN A 22 -14.14 6.38 3.25
C ASN A 22 -15.30 5.38 3.45
N VAL A 23 -16.54 5.75 3.10
CA VAL A 23 -17.70 4.84 3.16
C VAL A 23 -17.56 3.65 2.20
N THR A 24 -17.04 3.88 0.99
CA THR A 24 -16.83 2.83 -0.01
C THR A 24 -15.70 1.89 0.43
N PHE A 25 -14.63 2.44 1.00
CA PHE A 25 -13.53 1.70 1.59
C PHE A 25 -13.92 0.91 2.83
N ASP A 26 -14.74 1.46 3.73
CA ASP A 26 -15.21 0.76 4.92
C ASP A 26 -16.12 -0.42 4.55
N LYS A 27 -16.95 -0.27 3.50
CA LYS A 27 -17.73 -1.37 2.92
C LYS A 27 -16.83 -2.44 2.32
N LEU A 28 -15.83 -2.04 1.53
CA LEU A 28 -14.84 -2.95 0.95
C LEU A 28 -14.06 -3.69 2.04
N PHE A 29 -13.65 -2.99 3.10
CA PHE A 29 -12.90 -3.53 4.22
C PHE A 29 -13.73 -4.52 5.06
N LYS A 30 -14.99 -4.19 5.34
CA LYS A 30 -15.92 -5.10 6.02
C LYS A 30 -16.18 -6.36 5.19
N TRP A 31 -16.20 -6.23 3.87
CA TRP A 31 -16.34 -7.35 2.95
C TRP A 31 -15.08 -8.23 2.88
N ILE A 32 -13.88 -7.63 2.83
CA ILE A 32 -12.59 -8.34 2.85
C ILE A 32 -12.42 -9.13 4.15
N LYS A 33 -12.73 -8.53 5.31
CA LYS A 33 -12.61 -9.20 6.62
C LYS A 33 -13.48 -10.46 6.77
N ASN A 34 -14.54 -10.59 5.98
CA ASN A 34 -15.49 -11.70 6.06
C ASN A 34 -15.12 -12.92 5.19
N LYS A 35 -14.01 -12.90 4.44
CA LYS A 35 -13.54 -14.05 3.66
C LYS A 35 -12.22 -14.61 4.21
N ASN A 36 -12.17 -15.92 4.45
CA ASN A 36 -10.94 -16.67 4.77
C ASN A 36 -9.98 -16.86 3.56
N LYS A 37 -10.14 -16.08 2.47
CA LYS A 37 -9.39 -16.23 1.21
C LYS A 37 -8.75 -14.91 0.78
N ALA A 38 -7.75 -14.47 1.55
CA ALA A 38 -7.08 -13.18 1.34
C ALA A 38 -6.35 -13.08 -0.02
N LYS A 39 -5.86 -14.20 -0.58
CA LYS A 39 -5.19 -14.23 -1.89
C LYS A 39 -6.16 -13.93 -3.03
N ASP A 40 -7.26 -14.67 -3.11
CA ASP A 40 -8.33 -14.46 -4.11
C ASP A 40 -8.84 -13.02 -4.09
N LEU A 41 -8.86 -12.39 -2.91
CA LEU A 41 -9.25 -11.00 -2.73
C LEU A 41 -8.26 -10.01 -3.35
N ILE A 42 -6.95 -10.16 -3.13
CA ILE A 42 -5.95 -9.29 -3.80
C ILE A 42 -6.07 -9.45 -5.31
N GLU A 43 -6.13 -10.69 -5.80
CA GLU A 43 -6.26 -10.96 -7.24
C GLU A 43 -7.57 -10.38 -7.83
N GLU A 44 -8.67 -10.47 -7.09
CA GLU A 44 -9.96 -9.87 -7.47
C GLU A 44 -9.90 -8.34 -7.49
N GLU A 45 -9.27 -7.70 -6.51
CA GLU A 45 -9.13 -6.25 -6.44
C GLU A 45 -8.15 -5.70 -7.49
N ILE A 46 -7.09 -6.45 -7.83
CA ILE A 46 -6.25 -6.18 -9.01
C ILE A 46 -7.10 -6.28 -10.28
N ARG A 47 -7.86 -7.36 -10.46
CA ARG A 47 -8.71 -7.59 -11.64
C ARG A 47 -9.77 -6.50 -11.79
N LYS A 48 -10.36 -6.05 -10.67
CA LYS A 48 -11.31 -4.93 -10.62
C LYS A 48 -10.66 -3.55 -10.75
N LYS A 49 -9.33 -3.48 -10.87
CA LYS A 49 -8.52 -2.25 -10.95
C LYS A 49 -8.66 -1.33 -9.73
N HIS A 50 -9.04 -1.88 -8.58
CA HIS A 50 -9.12 -1.13 -7.32
C HIS A 50 -7.76 -0.99 -6.64
N ILE A 51 -6.84 -1.92 -6.92
CA ILE A 51 -5.42 -1.83 -6.53
C ILE A 51 -4.59 -1.70 -7.82
N PRO A 52 -3.85 -0.59 -8.01
CA PRO A 52 -2.95 -0.48 -9.14
C PRO A 52 -1.87 -1.56 -9.08
N SER A 53 -1.64 -2.23 -10.21
CA SER A 53 -0.56 -3.21 -10.37
C SER A 53 0.40 -2.72 -11.45
N ILE A 54 1.69 -2.75 -11.15
CA ILE A 54 2.77 -2.33 -12.04
C ILE A 54 3.63 -3.55 -12.35
N GLU A 55 3.81 -3.84 -13.64
CA GLU A 55 4.62 -4.96 -14.08
C GLU A 55 6.08 -4.78 -13.63
N HIS A 56 6.66 -5.81 -13.00
CA HIS A 56 7.95 -5.69 -12.33
C HIS A 56 9.09 -5.31 -13.28
N HIS A 57 9.01 -5.70 -14.55
CA HIS A 57 10.02 -5.38 -15.56
C HIS A 57 10.10 -3.87 -15.89
N HIS A 58 9.14 -3.05 -15.44
CA HIS A 58 9.23 -1.60 -15.57
C HIS A 58 10.18 -0.95 -14.55
N PHE A 59 10.69 -1.73 -13.58
CA PHE A 59 11.69 -1.28 -12.63
C PHE A 59 13.09 -1.71 -13.06
N SER A 60 14.08 -0.87 -12.76
CA SER A 60 15.51 -1.11 -12.96
C SER A 60 16.31 -0.44 -11.85
N ASP A 61 17.64 -0.63 -11.83
CA ASP A 61 18.51 -0.09 -10.78
C ASP A 61 17.97 -0.35 -9.38
N ILE A 62 17.65 -1.63 -9.11
CA ILE A 62 17.04 -2.06 -7.85
C ILE A 62 18.17 -2.22 -6.83
N GLN A 63 18.17 -1.37 -5.80
CA GLN A 63 19.19 -1.34 -4.75
C GLN A 63 18.54 -1.45 -3.38
N GLU A 64 19.04 -2.32 -2.51
CA GLU A 64 18.58 -2.38 -1.12
C GLU A 64 18.99 -1.10 -0.40
N ILE A 65 18.02 -0.42 0.23
CA ILE A 65 18.25 0.83 0.96
C ILE A 65 17.90 0.72 2.45
N GLY A 66 17.27 -0.38 2.86
CA GLY A 66 16.94 -0.60 4.26
C GLY A 66 16.35 -1.96 4.52
N LYS A 67 16.71 -2.56 5.65
CA LYS A 67 16.21 -3.85 6.09
C LYS A 67 15.83 -3.77 7.56
N GLY A 68 14.56 -4.01 7.84
CA GLY A 68 14.04 -4.17 9.19
C GLY A 68 13.74 -5.63 9.50
N ASN A 69 13.10 -5.88 10.65
CA ASN A 69 12.74 -7.24 11.07
C ASN A 69 11.61 -7.86 10.23
N PHE A 70 10.75 -7.02 9.64
CA PHE A 70 9.53 -7.45 8.96
C PHE A 70 9.55 -7.26 7.45
N ALA A 71 10.47 -6.42 6.95
CA ALA A 71 10.54 -6.09 5.53
C ALA A 71 11.93 -5.61 5.13
N VAL A 72 12.22 -5.72 3.84
CA VAL A 72 13.32 -5.07 3.15
C VAL A 72 12.75 -4.07 2.15
N VAL A 73 13.40 -2.92 2.03
CA VAL A 73 13.02 -1.84 1.13
C VAL A 73 14.14 -1.66 0.10
N TYR A 74 13.74 -1.64 -1.16
CA TYR A 74 14.62 -1.38 -2.28
C TYR A 74 14.27 -0.02 -2.92
N ARG A 75 15.26 0.79 -3.26
CA ARG A 75 15.08 1.85 -4.25
C ARG A 75 15.02 1.19 -5.63
N ALA A 76 14.12 1.64 -6.49
CA ALA A 76 14.06 1.21 -7.87
C ALA A 76 13.72 2.39 -8.78
N LYS A 77 14.38 2.45 -9.93
CA LYS A 77 14.11 3.43 -10.97
C LYS A 77 12.99 2.95 -11.89
N TYR A 78 12.01 3.81 -12.16
CA TYR A 78 10.93 3.52 -13.10
C TYR A 78 11.34 3.90 -14.52
N LYS A 79 11.40 2.91 -15.42
CA LYS A 79 11.96 3.05 -16.76
C LYS A 79 11.29 4.12 -17.64
N LYS A 80 10.02 4.44 -17.39
CA LYS A 80 9.26 5.39 -18.24
C LYS A 80 9.45 6.86 -17.87
N SER A 81 9.84 7.16 -16.63
CA SER A 81 9.88 8.55 -16.14
C SER A 81 11.14 8.91 -15.37
N GLU A 82 12.14 8.02 -15.33
CA GLU A 82 13.37 8.19 -14.55
C GLU A 82 13.16 8.41 -13.04
N GLN A 83 11.90 8.35 -12.57
CA GLN A 83 11.49 8.54 -11.19
C GLN A 83 11.89 7.34 -10.33
N TYR A 84 12.32 7.60 -9.10
CA TYR A 84 12.56 6.55 -8.12
C TYR A 84 11.32 6.20 -7.30
N PHE A 85 11.19 4.92 -6.98
CA PHE A 85 10.18 4.37 -6.08
C PHE A 85 10.85 3.49 -5.02
N ALA A 86 10.19 3.34 -3.88
CA ALA A 86 10.55 2.38 -2.87
C ALA A 86 9.71 1.09 -3.07
N LEU A 87 10.38 -0.05 -3.26
CA LEU A 87 9.78 -1.36 -3.33
C LEU A 87 9.91 -2.05 -1.98
N LYS A 88 8.82 -2.18 -1.24
CA LYS A 88 8.80 -2.85 0.07
C LYS A 88 8.40 -4.31 -0.08
N SER A 89 9.31 -5.21 0.31
CA SER A 89 9.12 -6.66 0.33
C SER A 89 9.03 -7.15 1.77
N PHE A 90 8.00 -7.93 2.10
CA PHE A 90 7.80 -8.44 3.45
C PHE A 90 8.45 -9.81 3.66
N PHE A 91 9.01 -10.02 4.85
CA PHE A 91 9.51 -11.32 5.28
C PHE A 91 8.35 -12.16 5.82
N ASN A 92 8.07 -13.30 5.20
CA ASN A 92 7.07 -14.28 5.65
C ASN A 92 5.68 -13.71 5.96
N ALA A 93 5.31 -12.57 5.35
CA ALA A 93 4.00 -11.98 5.57
C ALA A 93 2.89 -12.83 4.96
N THR A 94 1.83 -13.00 5.74
CA THR A 94 0.56 -13.49 5.26
C THR A 94 -0.06 -12.49 4.30
N ILE A 95 -0.87 -12.97 3.36
CA ILE A 95 -1.62 -12.09 2.45
C ILE A 95 -2.50 -11.09 3.22
N LYS A 96 -3.03 -11.49 4.38
CA LYS A 96 -3.80 -10.61 5.24
C LYS A 96 -2.99 -9.40 5.70
N GLU A 97 -1.74 -9.59 6.12
CA GLU A 97 -0.86 -8.49 6.54
C GLU A 97 -0.57 -7.53 5.39
N ILE A 98 -0.39 -8.05 4.17
CA ILE A 98 -0.22 -7.22 2.97
C ILE A 98 -1.47 -6.39 2.68
N VAL A 99 -2.66 -7.00 2.78
CA VAL A 99 -3.95 -6.29 2.61
C VAL A 99 -4.13 -5.21 3.68
N ASP A 100 -3.81 -5.52 4.94
CA ASP A 100 -3.91 -4.59 6.04
C ASP A 100 -2.97 -3.38 5.82
N GLU A 101 -1.74 -3.60 5.37
CA GLU A 101 -0.79 -2.53 5.06
C GLU A 101 -1.25 -1.65 3.88
N ILE A 102 -1.73 -2.24 2.79
CA ILE A 102 -2.30 -1.49 1.64
C ILE A 102 -3.47 -0.63 2.11
N THR A 103 -4.33 -1.20 2.97
CA THR A 103 -5.49 -0.49 3.51
C THR A 103 -5.06 0.70 4.36
N ILE A 104 -4.06 0.52 5.23
CA ILE A 104 -3.52 1.59 6.07
C ILE A 104 -2.99 2.71 5.17
N HIS A 105 -2.11 2.40 4.22
CA HIS A 105 -1.56 3.41 3.31
C HIS A 105 -2.66 4.15 2.56
N ARG A 106 -3.67 3.47 2.00
CA ARG A 106 -4.78 4.13 1.29
C ARG A 106 -5.61 5.05 2.20
N LYS A 107 -5.79 4.71 3.48
CA LYS A 107 -6.46 5.57 4.46
C LYS A 107 -5.66 6.81 4.81
N VAL A 108 -4.33 6.69 4.82
CA VAL A 108 -3.43 7.79 5.19
C VAL A 108 -2.88 8.57 3.98
N ASN A 109 -3.13 8.11 2.75
CA ASN A 109 -2.71 8.76 1.49
C ASN A 109 -3.38 10.13 1.22
N LEU A 110 -4.20 10.62 2.15
CA LEU A 110 -4.93 11.88 2.07
C LEU A 110 -4.25 13.01 2.87
N TYR A 111 -3.11 12.73 3.51
CA TYR A 111 -2.36 13.70 4.28
C TYR A 111 -1.01 13.98 3.61
N ASP A 112 -0.63 15.26 3.59
CA ASP A 112 0.71 15.67 3.20
C ASP A 112 1.73 15.15 4.24
N ASN A 113 2.94 14.79 3.78
CA ASN A 113 4.04 14.20 4.56
C ASN A 113 3.91 12.69 4.89
N ILE A 114 3.01 11.96 4.23
CA ILE A 114 2.95 10.50 4.32
C ILE A 114 3.39 9.90 2.99
N ILE A 115 4.27 8.88 3.07
CA ILE A 115 4.74 8.12 1.90
C ILE A 115 3.55 7.62 1.10
N ARG A 116 3.44 8.07 -0.15
CA ARG A 116 2.32 7.72 -1.01
C ARG A 116 2.41 6.27 -1.50
N PHE A 117 1.25 5.62 -1.53
CA PHE A 117 1.11 4.29 -2.13
C PHE A 117 0.73 4.41 -3.60
N HIS A 118 1.55 3.85 -4.48
CA HIS A 118 1.36 3.88 -5.93
C HIS A 118 0.78 2.59 -6.50
N GLY A 119 0.89 1.47 -5.78
CA GLY A 119 0.38 0.19 -6.24
C GLY A 119 1.19 -0.97 -5.70
N ILE A 120 1.05 -2.11 -6.35
CA ILE A 120 1.82 -3.32 -6.07
C ILE A 120 2.58 -3.79 -7.30
N THR A 121 3.63 -4.56 -7.08
CA THR A 121 4.32 -5.30 -8.14
C THR A 121 4.55 -6.74 -7.68
N ILE A 122 4.58 -7.68 -8.61
CA ILE A 122 4.80 -9.09 -8.33
C ILE A 122 6.16 -9.47 -8.89
N ASN A 123 7.07 -9.87 -8.00
CA ASN A 123 8.38 -10.39 -8.39
C ASN A 123 8.55 -11.82 -7.88
N GLN A 124 8.80 -12.77 -8.79
CA GLN A 124 8.99 -14.19 -8.44
C GLN A 124 7.89 -14.75 -7.50
N GLY A 125 6.63 -14.38 -7.75
CA GLY A 125 5.48 -14.82 -6.94
C GLY A 125 5.31 -14.11 -5.60
N LYS A 126 6.16 -13.13 -5.26
CA LYS A 126 6.03 -12.29 -4.06
C LYS A 126 5.40 -10.95 -4.41
N TYR A 127 4.46 -10.51 -3.58
CA TYR A 127 3.88 -9.17 -3.68
C TYR A 127 4.78 -8.15 -2.97
N LEU A 128 5.11 -7.07 -3.68
CA LEU A 128 5.83 -5.92 -3.16
C LEU A 128 4.95 -4.68 -3.26
N LEU A 129 5.02 -3.79 -2.27
CA LEU A 129 4.38 -2.48 -2.35
C LEU A 129 5.27 -1.52 -3.14
N VAL A 130 4.65 -0.75 -4.03
CA VAL A 130 5.28 0.37 -4.73
C VAL A 130 4.90 1.64 -3.98
N LEU A 131 5.89 2.26 -3.36
CA LEU A 131 5.76 3.43 -2.51
C LEU A 131 6.57 4.59 -3.09
N GLU A 132 6.17 5.80 -2.74
CA GLU A 132 6.95 7.01 -3.00
C GLU A 132 8.36 6.86 -2.39
N TYR A 133 9.37 7.19 -3.18
CA TYR A 133 10.74 7.27 -2.68
C TYR A 133 10.93 8.64 -2.01
N ALA A 134 11.23 8.65 -0.71
CA ALA A 134 11.64 9.84 0.02
C ALA A 134 13.14 9.74 0.27
N ASP A 135 13.88 10.72 -0.25
CA ASP A 135 15.29 10.88 0.07
C ASP A 135 15.37 11.52 1.46
N GLY A 136 16.03 10.82 2.39
CA GLY A 136 16.11 11.20 3.80
C GLY A 136 17.21 12.21 4.09
#